data_AF-A0A539EJB1-F1
#
_entry.id   AF-A0A539EJB1-F1
#
_cell.length_a   1.000
_cell.length_b   1.000
_cell.length_c   1.000
_cell.angle_alpha   90.00
_cell.angle_beta   90.00
_cell.angle_gamma   90.00
#
_symmetry.space_group_name_H-M   'P 1'
#
loop_
_entity.id
_entity.type
_entity.pdbx_description
1 polymer ?
#
loop_
_entity_poly.entity_id
_entity_poly.type
_entity_poly.pdbx_seq_one_letter_code
_entity_poly.pdbx_strand_id
1 'polypeptide(L)' 'MRHLLAAGSSPGRIHLLAERPNQDAFALRQGPWGAAAVVCDGCGSEPRSGLGA' A
#
# COMPACT_ATOMS: atom_id res chain seq x y z
N MET A 1 10.58 20.57 9.82
CA MET A 1 9.12 20.56 10.09
C MET A 1 8.73 19.15 10.52
N ARG A 2 7.75 19.00 11.42
CA ARG A 2 7.28 17.68 11.88
C ARG A 2 5.88 17.43 11.33
N HIS A 3 5.72 16.39 10.51
CA HIS A 3 4.42 15.99 9.96
C HIS A 3 3.84 14.86 10.79
N LEU A 4 2.53 14.88 11.04
CA LEU A 4 1.81 13.69 11.50
C LEU A 4 1.58 12.80 10.28
N LEU A 5 2.15 11.60 10.28
CA LEU A 5 1.99 10.65 9.18
C LEU A 5 1.16 9.45 9.66
N ALA A 6 0.19 9.06 8.86
CA ALA A 6 -0.63 7.88 9.06
C ALA A 6 -0.87 7.20 7.71
N ALA A 7 -0.81 5.88 7.70
CA ALA A 7 -1.14 5.09 6.52
C ALA A 7 -1.70 3.73 6.96
N GLY A 8 -2.43 3.12 6.07
CA GLY A 8 -3.04 1.80 6.24
C GLY A 8 -3.50 1.30 4.88
N SER A 9 -3.70 0.00 4.79
CA SER A 9 -4.36 -0.62 3.64
C SER A 9 -5.31 -1.70 4.14
N SER A 10 -6.39 -1.92 3.40
CA SER A 10 -7.45 -2.86 3.75
C SER A 10 -7.81 -3.70 2.53
N PRO A 11 -7.87 -5.04 2.67
CA PRO A 11 -8.28 -5.89 1.56
C PRO A 11 -9.74 -5.63 1.18
N GLY A 12 -10.00 -5.51 -0.13
CA GLY A 12 -11.36 -5.42 -0.64
C GLY A 12 -12.17 -6.70 -0.37
N ARG A 13 -13.50 -6.57 -0.25
CA ARG A 13 -14.42 -7.71 -0.02
C ARG A 13 -14.22 -8.86 -1.02
N ILE A 14 -13.98 -8.55 -2.29
CA ILE A 14 -13.77 -9.57 -3.33
C ILE A 14 -12.48 -10.35 -3.08
N HIS A 15 -11.40 -9.69 -2.63
CA HIS A 15 -10.15 -10.37 -2.29
C HIS A 15 -10.35 -11.31 -1.11
N LEU A 16 -11.09 -10.86 -0.07
CA LEU A 16 -11.43 -11.71 1.08
C LEU A 16 -12.24 -12.93 0.67
N LEU A 17 -13.27 -12.76 -0.17
CA LEU A 17 -14.12 -13.86 -0.65
C LEU A 17 -13.35 -14.82 -1.57
N ALA A 18 -12.33 -14.34 -2.28
CA ALA A 18 -11.50 -15.13 -3.18
C ALA A 18 -10.22 -15.66 -2.52
N GLU A 19 -10.07 -15.51 -1.19
CA GLU A 19 -8.86 -15.89 -0.43
C GLU A 19 -7.56 -15.30 -1.02
N ARG A 20 -7.66 -14.10 -1.59
CA ARG A 20 -6.53 -13.36 -2.16
C ARG A 20 -5.94 -12.39 -1.13
N PRO A 21 -4.61 -12.24 -1.09
CA PRO A 21 -3.98 -11.25 -0.23
C PRO A 21 -4.37 -9.83 -0.67
N ASN A 22 -4.12 -8.88 0.23
CA ASN A 22 -4.05 -7.48 -0.17
C ASN A 22 -2.81 -7.28 -1.06
N GLN A 23 -3.00 -6.61 -2.20
CA GLN A 23 -1.94 -6.38 -3.19
C GLN A 23 -1.53 -4.91 -3.24
N ASP A 24 -2.09 -4.09 -2.37
CA ASP A 24 -1.68 -2.72 -2.17
C ASP A 24 -0.53 -2.68 -1.17
N ALA A 25 0.39 -1.74 -1.37
CA ALA A 25 1.43 -1.42 -0.40
C ALA A 25 1.57 0.09 -0.23
N PHE A 26 2.16 0.49 0.90
CA PHE A 26 2.48 1.89 1.15
C PHE A 26 3.80 2.00 1.92
N ALA A 27 4.48 3.13 1.75
CA ALA A 27 5.63 3.51 2.55
C ALA A 27 5.55 4.98 2.94
N LEU A 28 5.88 5.27 4.20
CA LEU A 28 5.99 6.62 4.72
C LEU A 28 7.43 6.86 5.17
N ARG A 29 8.02 7.98 4.79
CA ARG A 29 9.34 8.38 5.27
C ARG A 29 9.38 9.86 5.59
N GLN A 30 9.87 10.17 6.79
CA GLN A 30 10.14 11.55 7.20
C GLN A 30 11.65 11.80 7.23
N GLY A 31 12.07 12.97 6.78
CA GLY A 31 13.46 13.41 6.77
C GLY A 31 13.61 14.88 7.15
N PRO A 32 14.86 15.41 7.18
CA PRO A 32 15.14 16.78 7.57
C PRO A 32 14.42 17.84 6.73
N TRP A 33 14.12 17.52 5.47
CA TRP A 33 13.53 18.44 4.49
C TRP A 33 12.02 18.25 4.26
N GLY A 34 11.37 17.28 4.91
CA GLY A 34 9.95 17.04 4.73
C GLY A 34 9.55 15.58 4.94
N ALA A 35 8.40 15.20 4.38
CA ALA A 35 7.92 13.83 4.37
C ALA A 35 7.59 13.38 2.94
N ALA A 36 7.78 12.09 2.69
CA ALA A 36 7.38 11.42 1.46
C ALA A 36 6.43 10.27 1.81
N ALA A 37 5.40 10.10 0.98
CA ALA A 37 4.47 8.99 1.03
C ALA A 37 4.43 8.34 -0.35
N VAL A 38 4.46 7.02 -0.39
CA VAL A 38 4.33 6.21 -1.60
C VAL A 38 3.18 5.24 -1.38
N VAL A 39 2.34 5.07 -2.40
CA VAL A 39 1.29 4.05 -2.46
C VAL A 39 1.46 3.33 -3.79
N CYS A 40 1.42 2.01 -3.74
CA CYS A 40 1.46 1.15 -4.91
C CYS A 40 0.22 0.25 -4.91
N ASP A 41 -0.40 0.11 -6.08
CA ASP A 41 -1.54 -0.76 -6.34
C ASP A 41 -1.08 -1.93 -7.21
N GLY A 42 -1.38 -3.14 -6.78
CA GLY A 42 -1.04 -4.34 -7.52
C GLY A 42 -1.95 -4.50 -8.75
N CYS A 43 -1.36 -4.60 -9.94
CA CYS A 43 -2.10 -4.63 -11.20
C CYS A 43 -3.08 -5.83 -11.33
N GLY A 44 -4.36 -5.60 -11.02
CA GLY A 44 -5.48 -6.38 -11.57
C GLY A 44 -5.73 -7.76 -10.97
N SER A 45 -5.24 -8.04 -9.76
CA SER A 45 -5.50 -9.33 -9.08
C SER A 45 -5.01 -10.57 -9.83
N GLU A 46 -4.02 -10.39 -10.71
CA GLU A 46 -3.33 -11.44 -11.44
C GLU A 46 -2.26 -12.14 -10.56
N PRO A 47 -1.73 -13.31 -10.99
CA PRO A 47 -0.64 -13.97 -10.28
C PRO A 47 0.55 -13.01 -10.11
N ARG A 48 1.01 -12.87 -8.87
CA ARG A 48 2.13 -11.99 -8.48
C ARG A 48 1.88 -10.48 -8.62
N SER A 49 0.63 -10.01 -8.72
CA SER A 49 0.35 -8.56 -8.75
C SER A 49 0.81 -7.79 -7.50
N GLY A 50 1.05 -8.47 -6.38
CA GLY A 50 1.69 -7.86 -5.20
C GLY A 50 3.22 -7.76 -5.27
N LEU A 51 3.88 -8.29 -6.31
CA LEU A 51 5.34 -8.13 -6.47
C LEU A 51 5.63 -6.78 -7.11
N GLY A 52 6.24 -5.88 -6.36
CA GLY A 52 6.55 -4.52 -6.80
C GLY A 52 5.51 -3.48 -6.38
N ALA A 53 4.43 -3.93 -5.74
CA ALA A 53 3.68 -3.08 -4.82
C ALA A 53 4.56 -2.78 -3.60
#